data_AF-A0A8S8XVV8-F1
#
_entry.id   AF-A0A8S8XVV8-F1
#
_cell.length_a   1.000
_cell.length_b   1.000
_cell.length_c   1.000
_cell.angle_alpha   90.00
_cell.angle_beta   90.00
_cell.angle_gamma   90.00
#
_symmetry.space_group_name_H-M   'P 1'
#
loop_
_entity.id
_entity.type
_entity.pdbx_description
1 polymer ?
#
loop_
_entity_poly.entity_id
_entity_poly.type
_entity_poly.pdbx_seq_one_letter_code
_entity_poly.pdbx_strand_id
1 'polypeptide(L)'
;MLGKRFTESSDTLTISHQLEVTGLTAATNYTCIMTASGDITDEITVMTSADVDTTAPQILNIRTTTDDTGLTVVSWFTDEDTFGEISLGNSDDETDFGKNHQVSYALCVGDHEGEITATDPSGNTATQSVSFTTEGDGKKCSDSGGSGKVSTDDETSMLSSTNVQIVALVVVILVFLALIRTRRDDFE
;
A
#
# COMPACT_ATOMS: atom_id res chain seq x y z
N MET A 1 37.28 16.93 20.15
CA MET A 1 35.84 16.87 20.49
C MET A 1 35.29 15.62 19.84
N LEU A 2 34.70 14.67 20.57
CA LEU A 2 34.04 13.54 19.93
C LEU A 2 32.82 14.10 19.19
N GLY A 3 32.68 13.80 17.90
CA GLY A 3 31.49 14.15 17.13
C GLY A 3 30.25 13.50 17.73
N LYS A 4 29.09 14.18 17.62
CA LYS A 4 27.79 13.62 18.03
C LYS A 4 27.49 12.40 17.13
N ARG A 5 27.23 11.25 17.75
CA ARG A 5 26.80 10.02 17.06
C ARG A 5 25.28 9.92 17.11
N PHE A 6 24.68 9.58 15.98
CA PHE A 6 23.26 9.25 15.83
C PHE A 6 23.17 7.77 15.48
N THR A 7 22.15 7.07 15.97
CA THR A 7 21.96 5.65 15.74
C THR A 7 20.47 5.39 15.58
N GLU A 8 20.09 4.83 14.44
CA GLU A 8 18.75 4.33 14.16
C GLU A 8 18.83 2.84 13.84
N SER A 9 17.76 2.10 14.12
CA SER A 9 17.70 0.66 13.88
C SER A 9 16.28 0.20 13.59
N SER A 10 16.15 -0.87 12.82
CA SER A 10 14.87 -1.52 12.52
C SER A 10 15.03 -3.02 12.72
N ASP A 11 14.08 -3.64 13.43
CA ASP A 11 14.03 -5.08 13.70
C ASP A 11 12.95 -5.79 12.84
N THR A 12 12.34 -5.07 11.90
CA THR A 12 11.31 -5.64 11.02
C THR A 12 11.94 -6.59 10.01
N LEU A 13 11.38 -7.79 9.85
CA LEU A 13 11.87 -8.76 8.87
C LEU A 13 11.40 -8.39 7.46
N THR A 14 12.18 -7.55 6.78
CA THR A 14 11.93 -7.06 5.42
C THR A 14 13.21 -7.15 4.59
N ILE A 15 13.06 -7.11 3.26
CA ILE A 15 14.17 -7.08 2.30
C ILE A 15 14.64 -5.64 2.00
N SER A 16 13.88 -4.63 2.44
CA SER A 16 14.20 -3.21 2.32
C SER A 16 13.93 -2.52 3.65
N HIS A 17 14.87 -1.69 4.09
CA HIS A 17 14.74 -0.89 5.30
C HIS A 17 14.85 0.58 4.95
N GLN A 18 14.14 1.39 5.72
CA GLN A 18 14.18 2.82 5.65
C GLN A 18 14.29 3.37 7.08
N LEU A 19 15.25 4.26 7.30
CA LEU A 19 15.51 4.87 8.59
C LEU A 19 15.76 6.36 8.37
N GLU A 20 15.00 7.19 9.07
CA GLU A 20 15.17 8.64 9.07
C GLU A 20 16.12 9.04 10.20
N VAL A 21 17.15 9.84 9.89
CA VAL A 21 18.09 10.36 10.90
C VAL A 21 17.93 11.87 11.01
N THR A 22 17.38 12.33 12.14
CA THR A 22 17.06 13.75 12.35
C THR A 22 18.08 14.47 13.25
N GLY A 23 18.00 15.80 13.29
CA GLY A 23 18.81 16.62 14.20
C GLY A 23 20.28 16.73 13.81
N LEU A 24 20.58 16.56 12.52
CA LEU A 24 21.89 16.80 11.93
C LEU A 24 22.15 18.30 11.78
N THR A 25 23.40 18.71 11.92
CA THR A 25 23.83 20.10 11.70
C THR A 25 23.92 20.37 10.20
N ALA A 26 23.46 21.53 9.75
CA ALA A 26 23.60 21.98 8.36
C ALA A 26 25.08 22.11 7.93
N ALA A 27 25.34 22.03 6.62
CA ALA A 27 26.67 22.14 6.01
C ALA A 27 27.75 21.24 6.64
N THR A 28 27.37 20.06 7.12
CA THR A 28 28.24 19.17 7.89
C THR A 28 28.37 17.82 7.21
N ASN A 29 29.62 17.33 7.10
CA ASN A 29 29.89 15.98 6.61
C ASN A 29 29.67 14.96 7.73
N TYR A 30 28.90 13.91 7.42
CA TYR A 30 28.67 12.77 8.28
C TYR A 30 29.13 11.50 7.59
N THR A 31 29.74 10.60 8.36
CA THR A 31 29.99 9.22 7.97
C THR A 31 28.87 8.37 8.54
N CYS A 32 28.09 7.73 7.67
CA CYS A 32 27.06 6.78 8.04
C CYS A 32 27.64 5.38 7.92
N ILE A 33 27.60 4.62 9.03
CA ILE A 33 28.01 3.22 9.08
C ILE A 33 26.73 2.40 9.24
N MET A 34 26.43 1.58 8.23
CA MET A 34 25.27 0.71 8.19
C MET A 34 25.69 -0.70 8.56
N THR A 35 24.95 -1.34 9.45
CA THR A 35 25.23 -2.72 9.90
C THR A 35 23.98 -3.56 9.83
N ALA A 36 24.09 -4.80 9.38
CA ALA A 36 23.01 -5.78 9.38
C ALA A 36 23.49 -7.12 9.94
N SER A 37 22.56 -8.04 10.19
CA SER A 37 22.89 -9.40 10.67
C SER A 37 23.86 -10.12 9.73
N GLY A 38 24.74 -10.97 10.29
CA GLY A 38 25.70 -11.75 9.50
C GLY A 38 26.97 -10.99 9.15
N ASP A 39 27.41 -10.08 10.01
CA ASP A 39 28.64 -9.27 9.86
C ASP A 39 28.67 -8.41 8.59
N ILE A 40 27.50 -8.00 8.11
CA ILE A 40 27.37 -7.07 6.99
C ILE A 40 27.61 -5.65 7.51
N THR A 41 28.57 -4.95 6.92
CA THR A 41 28.86 -3.54 7.23
C THR A 41 29.14 -2.80 5.93
N ASP A 42 28.56 -1.60 5.80
CA ASP A 42 28.84 -0.68 4.71
C ASP A 42 28.96 0.75 5.23
N GLU A 43 29.63 1.62 4.48
CA GLU A 43 29.93 2.99 4.88
C GLU A 43 29.70 3.96 3.73
N ILE A 44 28.96 5.04 4.01
CA ILE A 44 28.78 6.16 3.08
C ILE A 44 29.11 7.48 3.77
N THR A 45 29.55 8.46 2.99
CA THR A 45 29.69 9.84 3.46
C THR A 45 28.62 10.71 2.83
N VAL A 46 27.93 11.48 3.66
CA VAL A 46 26.89 12.41 3.24
C VAL A 46 27.20 13.80 3.77
N MET A 47 26.88 14.83 2.99
CA MET A 47 26.99 16.23 3.41
C MET A 47 25.59 16.82 3.49
N THR A 48 25.21 17.35 4.65
CA THR A 48 23.94 18.05 4.81
C THR A 48 23.96 19.37 4.03
N SER A 49 22.78 19.80 3.56
CA SER A 49 22.61 21.10 2.94
C SER A 49 23.02 22.22 3.91
N ALA A 50 23.52 23.34 3.36
CA ALA A 50 23.79 24.54 4.13
C ALA A 50 22.50 25.32 4.45
N ASP A 51 21.52 25.24 3.56
CA ASP A 51 20.21 25.86 3.72
C ASP A 51 19.27 24.87 4.37
N VAL A 52 18.57 25.33 5.42
CA VAL A 52 17.55 24.55 6.11
C VAL A 52 16.28 24.57 5.27
N ASP A 53 15.74 23.40 4.97
CA ASP A 53 14.44 23.33 4.34
C ASP A 53 13.34 23.59 5.37
N THR A 54 12.39 24.43 4.99
CA THR A 54 11.25 24.84 5.82
C THR A 54 9.94 24.81 5.04
N THR A 55 9.97 24.29 3.81
CA THR A 55 8.82 24.26 2.91
C THR A 55 8.15 22.91 3.07
N ALA A 56 6.85 22.90 3.36
CA ALA A 56 6.11 21.64 3.37
C ALA A 56 5.90 21.12 1.93
N PRO A 57 5.95 19.79 1.74
CA PRO A 57 5.63 19.17 0.45
C PRO A 57 4.25 19.56 -0.06
N GLN A 58 4.05 19.47 -1.37
CA GLN A 58 2.73 19.56 -2.00
C GLN A 58 2.23 18.18 -2.35
N ILE A 59 1.05 17.80 -1.84
CA ILE A 59 0.36 16.57 -2.24
C ILE A 59 -0.41 16.84 -3.53
N LEU A 60 -0.12 16.07 -4.57
CA LEU A 60 -0.60 16.28 -5.93
C LEU A 60 -1.22 15.01 -6.51
N ASN A 61 -2.18 15.19 -7.42
CA ASN A 61 -2.72 14.14 -8.28
C ASN A 61 -3.15 12.85 -7.53
N ILE A 62 -3.89 13.03 -6.44
CA ILE A 62 -4.51 11.92 -5.71
C ILE A 62 -5.49 11.21 -6.65
N ARG A 63 -5.34 9.90 -6.78
CA ARG A 63 -6.14 9.06 -7.65
C ARG A 63 -6.50 7.76 -6.97
N THR A 64 -7.73 7.33 -7.20
CA THR A 64 -8.19 6.01 -6.76
C THR A 64 -8.64 5.19 -7.96
N THR A 65 -8.27 3.92 -7.99
CA THR A 65 -8.76 2.95 -8.97
C THR A 65 -9.15 1.66 -8.28
N THR A 66 -10.36 1.18 -8.53
CA THR A 66 -10.86 -0.11 -8.03
C THR A 66 -10.97 -1.08 -9.20
N ASP A 67 -10.47 -2.31 -9.03
CA ASP A 67 -10.66 -3.38 -10.01
C ASP A 67 -11.96 -4.19 -9.76
N ASP A 68 -12.29 -5.09 -10.68
CA ASP A 68 -13.50 -5.92 -10.60
C ASP A 68 -13.53 -6.85 -9.37
N THR A 69 -12.40 -7.00 -8.66
CA THR A 69 -12.29 -7.81 -7.43
C THR A 69 -12.50 -6.99 -6.16
N GLY A 70 -12.65 -5.67 -6.28
CA GLY A 70 -12.77 -4.74 -5.15
C GLY A 70 -11.44 -4.30 -4.56
N LEU A 71 -10.31 -4.66 -5.20
CA LEU A 71 -9.01 -4.14 -4.80
C LEU A 71 -8.91 -2.68 -5.25
N THR A 72 -8.86 -1.80 -4.27
CA THR A 72 -8.78 -0.35 -4.46
C THR A 72 -7.35 0.10 -4.24
N VAL A 73 -6.79 0.75 -5.26
CA VAL A 73 -5.46 1.34 -5.23
C VAL A 73 -5.61 2.84 -5.09
N VAL A 74 -5.05 3.41 -4.02
CA VAL A 74 -4.95 4.85 -3.80
C VAL A 74 -3.51 5.25 -4.12
N SER A 75 -3.32 6.23 -5.01
CA SER A 75 -2.01 6.76 -5.36
C SER A 75 -1.99 8.27 -5.38
N TRP A 76 -0.83 8.85 -5.08
CA TRP A 76 -0.60 10.28 -5.10
C TRP A 76 0.86 10.58 -5.44
N PHE A 77 1.14 11.85 -5.69
CA PHE A 77 2.47 12.37 -5.93
C PHE A 77 2.80 13.48 -4.95
N THR A 78 4.09 13.69 -4.73
CA THR A 78 4.63 14.87 -4.07
C THR A 78 5.59 15.60 -5.00
N ASP A 79 5.77 16.90 -4.80
CA ASP A 79 6.70 17.71 -5.59
C ASP A 79 8.17 17.50 -5.21
N GLU A 80 8.42 16.89 -4.05
CA GLU A 80 9.72 16.47 -3.54
C GLU A 80 9.69 15.07 -2.93
N ASP A 81 10.86 14.48 -2.62
CA ASP A 81 10.87 13.15 -2.02
C ASP A 81 10.37 13.22 -0.56
N THR A 82 9.40 12.39 -0.21
CA THR A 82 8.72 12.40 1.08
C THR A 82 8.54 11.02 1.66
N PHE A 83 8.41 10.93 2.99
CA PHE A 83 7.76 9.81 3.67
C PHE A 83 6.25 10.02 3.55
N GLY A 84 5.56 9.10 2.87
CA GLY A 84 4.14 9.22 2.60
C GLY A 84 3.32 8.25 3.44
N GLU A 85 2.33 8.76 4.16
CA GLU A 85 1.40 8.03 5.02
C GLU A 85 -0.03 8.21 4.50
N ILE A 86 -0.86 7.18 4.61
CA ILE A 86 -2.31 7.29 4.41
C ILE A 86 -3.06 6.62 5.56
N SER A 87 -3.92 7.41 6.20
CA SER A 87 -4.91 6.94 7.16
C SER A 87 -6.24 6.71 6.45
N LEU A 88 -6.74 5.48 6.46
CA LEU A 88 -8.02 5.09 5.84
C LEU A 88 -8.80 4.17 6.80
N GLY A 89 -9.86 4.70 7.39
CA GLY A 89 -10.65 3.97 8.39
C GLY A 89 -9.85 3.70 9.67
N ASN A 90 -9.50 2.44 9.93
CA ASN A 90 -8.68 2.02 11.09
C ASN A 90 -7.30 1.52 10.65
N SER A 91 -6.75 2.10 9.59
CA SER A 91 -5.48 1.66 9.02
C SER A 91 -4.65 2.86 8.67
N ASP A 92 -3.40 2.80 9.08
CA ASP A 92 -2.38 3.80 8.82
C ASP A 92 -1.27 3.04 8.11
N ASP A 93 -1.06 3.36 6.83
CA ASP A 93 -0.11 2.67 5.98
C ASP A 93 0.94 3.66 5.47
N GLU A 94 2.19 3.29 5.64
CA GLU A 94 3.36 4.04 5.18
C GLU A 94 3.81 3.54 3.80
N THR A 95 4.41 4.45 3.03
CA THR A 95 5.00 4.17 1.73
C THR A 95 6.50 4.42 1.75
N ASP A 96 7.21 3.81 0.79
CA ASP A 96 8.63 4.06 0.63
C ASP A 96 8.91 5.54 0.31
N PHE A 97 9.99 6.08 0.88
CA PHE A 97 10.54 7.38 0.51
C PHE A 97 10.67 7.57 -1.01
N GLY A 98 10.09 8.67 -1.49
CA GLY A 98 10.15 9.08 -2.89
C GLY A 98 9.06 10.09 -3.21
N LYS A 99 8.87 10.39 -4.49
CA LYS A 99 7.81 11.29 -5.01
C LYS A 99 6.50 10.60 -5.37
N ASN A 100 6.52 9.28 -5.52
CA ASN A 100 5.40 8.50 -6.03
C ASN A 100 4.94 7.56 -4.93
N HIS A 101 3.68 7.65 -4.56
CA HIS A 101 3.13 6.89 -3.45
C HIS A 101 1.91 6.10 -3.89
N GLN A 102 1.76 4.92 -3.31
CA GLN A 102 0.64 4.04 -3.61
C GLN A 102 0.42 3.05 -2.46
N VAL A 103 -0.85 2.85 -2.10
CA VAL A 103 -1.29 1.79 -1.19
C VAL A 103 -2.49 1.06 -1.80
N SER A 104 -2.55 -0.25 -1.60
CA SER A 104 -3.64 -1.10 -2.11
C SER A 104 -4.45 -1.67 -0.95
N TYR A 105 -5.78 -1.63 -1.08
CA TYR A 105 -6.74 -2.02 -0.08
C TYR A 105 -7.82 -2.93 -0.67
N ALA A 106 -8.13 -4.04 0.01
CA ALA A 106 -9.39 -4.74 -0.22
C ALA A 106 -10.50 -4.00 0.55
N LEU A 107 -11.35 -3.26 -0.16
CA LEU A 107 -12.41 -2.44 0.44
C LEU A 107 -13.80 -2.94 0.08
N CYS A 108 -14.76 -2.63 0.94
CA CYS A 108 -16.16 -2.81 0.68
C CYS A 108 -16.66 -1.78 -0.33
N VAL A 109 -17.73 -2.14 -1.03
CA VAL A 109 -18.46 -1.25 -1.94
C VAL A 109 -19.14 -0.15 -1.13
N GLY A 110 -18.81 1.10 -1.44
CA GLY A 110 -19.32 2.29 -0.75
C GLY A 110 -18.31 3.43 -0.68
N ASP A 111 -18.68 4.46 0.07
CA ASP A 111 -17.87 5.66 0.26
C ASP A 111 -16.82 5.43 1.34
N HIS A 112 -15.61 5.94 1.08
CA HIS A 112 -14.47 5.91 1.98
C HIS A 112 -13.87 7.30 2.09
N GLU A 113 -13.44 7.65 3.30
CA GLU A 113 -12.75 8.88 3.63
C GLU A 113 -11.44 8.54 4.33
N GLY A 114 -10.39 9.29 4.01
CA GLY A 114 -9.09 9.15 4.60
C GLY A 114 -8.29 10.44 4.55
N GLU A 115 -7.07 10.35 5.03
CA GLU A 115 -6.14 11.47 5.14
C GLU A 115 -4.76 11.01 4.68
N ILE A 116 -4.16 11.76 3.76
CA ILE A 116 -2.80 11.54 3.30
C ILE A 116 -1.91 12.55 4.00
N THR A 117 -0.80 12.08 4.56
CA THR A 117 0.24 12.90 5.16
C THR A 117 1.55 12.69 4.39
N ALA A 118 2.25 13.77 4.08
CA ALA A 118 3.55 13.73 3.44
C ALA A 118 4.55 14.55 4.26
N THR A 119 5.66 13.92 4.65
CA THR A 119 6.71 14.55 5.44
C THR A 119 8.03 14.49 4.66
N ASP A 120 8.68 15.63 4.46
CA ASP A 120 10.03 15.68 3.86
C ASP A 120 11.13 15.22 4.85
N PRO A 121 12.38 14.99 4.40
CA PRO A 121 13.51 14.63 5.29
C PRO A 121 13.92 15.73 6.29
N SER A 122 13.42 16.94 6.13
CA SER A 122 13.66 18.06 7.05
C SER A 122 12.57 18.17 8.12
N GLY A 123 11.52 17.34 8.05
CA GLY A 123 10.40 17.27 8.99
C GLY A 123 9.26 18.24 8.67
N ASN A 124 9.21 18.84 7.47
CA ASN A 124 8.08 19.65 7.06
C ASN A 124 6.95 18.73 6.57
N THR A 125 5.72 18.98 7.02
CA THR A 125 4.58 18.10 6.78
C THR A 125 3.44 18.83 6.07
N ALA A 126 2.80 18.14 5.13
CA ALA A 126 1.53 18.52 4.55
C ALA A 126 0.51 17.39 4.70
N THR A 127 -0.76 17.75 4.81
CA THR A 127 -1.87 16.82 5.00
C THR A 127 -3.01 17.15 4.05
N GLN A 128 -3.62 16.14 3.44
CA GLN A 128 -4.71 16.29 2.48
C GLN A 128 -5.75 15.20 2.65
N SER A 129 -7.02 15.59 2.89
CA SER A 129 -8.13 14.65 2.91
C SER A 129 -8.39 14.04 1.53
N VAL A 130 -8.71 12.75 1.50
CA VAL A 130 -9.10 12.00 0.31
C VAL A 130 -10.47 11.38 0.55
N SER A 131 -11.33 11.44 -0.46
CA SER A 131 -12.61 10.73 -0.46
C SER A 131 -12.84 10.08 -1.81
N PHE A 132 -13.36 8.85 -1.80
CA PHE A 132 -13.65 8.10 -3.01
C PHE A 132 -14.74 7.06 -2.75
N THR A 133 -15.35 6.57 -3.82
CA THR A 133 -16.32 5.50 -3.77
C THR A 133 -15.71 4.25 -4.42
N THR A 134 -15.70 3.15 -3.69
CA THR A 134 -15.36 1.83 -4.22
C THR A 134 -16.62 1.26 -4.88
N GLU A 135 -16.56 1.04 -6.19
CA GLU A 135 -17.65 0.45 -6.97
C GLU A 135 -17.42 -1.06 -7.21
N GLY A 136 -18.48 -1.80 -7.51
CA GLY A 136 -18.41 -3.22 -7.88
C GLY A 136 -19.52 -4.08 -7.25
N ASP A 137 -19.39 -5.39 -7.45
CA ASP A 137 -20.35 -6.39 -6.94
C ASP A 137 -19.94 -6.98 -5.56
N GLY A 138 -18.92 -6.40 -4.93
CA GLY A 138 -18.37 -6.84 -3.65
C GLY A 138 -19.26 -6.58 -2.43
N LYS A 139 -18.74 -6.90 -1.24
CA LYS A 139 -19.44 -6.69 0.04
C LYS A 139 -19.70 -5.20 0.27
N LYS A 140 -20.93 -4.80 0.64
CA LYS A 140 -21.27 -3.40 0.93
C LYS A 140 -20.80 -2.96 2.31
N CYS A 141 -20.36 -1.71 2.43
CA CYS A 141 -19.81 -1.17 3.69
C CYS A 141 -20.78 -1.18 4.87
N SER A 142 -22.09 -1.06 4.63
CA SER A 142 -23.12 -1.22 5.69
C SER A 142 -23.06 -2.57 6.39
N ASP A 143 -22.51 -3.58 5.72
CA ASP A 143 -22.37 -4.93 6.27
C ASP A 143 -20.96 -5.22 6.82
N SER A 144 -19.99 -4.31 6.62
CA SER A 144 -18.55 -4.55 6.84
C SER A 144 -18.05 -4.17 8.24
N GLY A 145 -18.91 -3.76 9.17
CA GLY A 145 -18.54 -3.61 10.58
C GLY A 145 -17.27 -2.78 10.84
N GLY A 146 -17.19 -1.56 10.33
CA GLY A 146 -16.43 -0.50 11.02
C GLY A 146 -15.02 -0.11 10.53
N SER A 147 -14.48 -0.66 9.44
CA SER A 147 -13.25 -0.08 8.80
C SER A 147 -13.31 0.03 7.29
N GLY A 148 -14.37 -0.49 6.68
CA GLY A 148 -14.50 -0.56 5.24
C GLY A 148 -13.58 -1.59 4.56
N LYS A 149 -12.66 -2.25 5.27
CA LYS A 149 -11.83 -3.32 4.70
C LYS A 149 -12.60 -4.65 4.65
N VAL A 150 -12.38 -5.44 3.60
CA VAL A 150 -12.95 -6.79 3.43
C VAL A 150 -11.85 -7.82 3.70
N SER A 151 -12.06 -8.71 4.66
CA SER A 151 -11.13 -9.79 4.99
C SER A 151 -11.30 -10.97 4.02
N THR A 152 -10.21 -11.66 3.71
CA THR A 152 -10.19 -12.85 2.84
C THR A 152 -10.91 -14.06 3.43
N ASP A 153 -11.29 -14.02 4.71
CA ASP A 153 -12.10 -15.08 5.32
C ASP A 153 -13.51 -15.18 4.71
N ASP A 154 -13.92 -14.19 3.91
CA ASP A 154 -15.09 -14.23 3.03
C ASP A 154 -14.79 -15.01 1.72
N GLU A 155 -14.29 -16.24 1.85
CA GLU A 155 -14.16 -17.29 0.81
C GLU A 155 -15.55 -17.76 0.27
N THR A 156 -16.48 -16.83 0.11
CA THR A 156 -17.79 -17.06 -0.51
C THR A 156 -18.09 -16.02 -1.61
N SER A 157 -17.32 -14.93 -1.68
CA SER A 157 -17.57 -13.82 -2.62
C SER A 157 -17.09 -14.10 -4.04
N MET A 158 -16.01 -14.86 -4.25
CA MET A 158 -15.55 -15.16 -5.62
C MET A 158 -16.55 -16.05 -6.40
N LEU A 159 -17.33 -16.86 -5.68
CA LEU A 159 -18.41 -17.69 -6.23
C LEU A 159 -19.75 -16.95 -6.31
N SER A 160 -19.88 -15.73 -5.76
CA SER A 160 -21.14 -14.97 -5.77
C SER A 160 -21.31 -14.13 -7.04
N SER A 161 -20.22 -13.84 -7.77
CA SER A 161 -20.31 -13.03 -9.00
C SER A 161 -21.10 -13.78 -10.08
N THR A 162 -22.10 -13.10 -10.66
CA THR A 162 -23.02 -13.71 -11.64
C THR A 162 -22.26 -14.23 -12.87
N ASN A 163 -21.21 -13.52 -13.29
CA ASN A 163 -20.38 -13.92 -14.42
C ASN A 163 -19.58 -15.21 -14.12
N VAL A 164 -18.96 -15.34 -12.95
CA VAL A 164 -18.24 -16.56 -12.56
C VAL A 164 -19.22 -17.71 -12.36
N GLN A 165 -20.39 -17.48 -11.77
CA GLN A 165 -21.43 -18.51 -11.65
C GLN A 165 -21.89 -19.04 -13.01
N ILE A 166 -22.12 -18.16 -13.99
CA ILE A 166 -22.50 -18.57 -15.35
C ILE A 166 -21.40 -19.41 -15.99
N VAL A 167 -20.13 -18.97 -15.91
CA VAL A 167 -19.00 -19.70 -16.49
C VAL A 167 -18.82 -21.06 -15.80
N ALA A 168 -18.86 -21.11 -14.47
CA ALA A 168 -18.76 -22.34 -13.70
C ALA A 168 -19.91 -23.32 -14.02
N LEU A 169 -21.15 -22.81 -14.13
CA LEU A 169 -22.32 -23.61 -14.51
C LEU A 169 -22.15 -24.22 -15.91
N VAL A 170 -21.66 -23.45 -16.89
CA VAL A 170 -21.41 -23.93 -18.25
C VAL A 170 -20.35 -25.04 -18.25
N VAL A 171 -19.24 -24.87 -17.51
CA VAL A 171 -18.20 -25.89 -17.39
C VAL A 171 -18.77 -27.18 -16.78
N VAL A 172 -19.55 -27.08 -15.72
CA VAL A 172 -20.20 -28.23 -15.08
C VAL A 172 -21.14 -28.94 -16.07
N ILE A 173 -21.97 -28.20 -16.81
CA ILE A 173 -22.87 -28.77 -17.83
C ILE A 173 -22.06 -29.48 -18.93
N LEU A 174 -20.97 -28.90 -19.41
CA LEU A 174 -20.12 -29.52 -20.43
C LEU A 174 -19.50 -30.83 -19.94
N VAL A 175 -19.05 -30.88 -18.68
CA VAL A 175 -18.54 -32.11 -18.06
C VAL A 175 -19.64 -33.16 -17.93
N PHE A 176 -20.85 -32.78 -17.48
CA PHE A 176 -21.99 -33.71 -17.44
C PHE A 176 -22.38 -34.22 -18.82
N LEU A 177 -22.42 -33.37 -19.85
CA LEU A 177 -22.70 -33.78 -21.22
C LEU A 177 -21.62 -34.72 -21.76
N ALA A 178 -20.35 -34.47 -21.43
CA ALA A 178 -19.25 -35.36 -21.79
C ALA A 178 -19.43 -36.74 -21.13
N LEU A 179 -19.73 -36.80 -19.83
CA LEU A 179 -19.97 -38.05 -19.11
C LEU A 179 -21.22 -38.81 -19.62
N ILE A 180 -22.29 -38.11 -19.99
CA ILE A 180 -23.47 -38.72 -20.60
C ILE A 180 -23.14 -39.30 -21.97
N ARG A 181 -22.33 -38.59 -22.79
CA ARG A 181 -21.83 -39.12 -24.06
C ARG A 181 -21.04 -40.41 -23.84
N THR A 182 -20.11 -40.43 -22.89
CA THR A 182 -19.30 -41.62 -22.60
C THR A 182 -20.17 -42.83 -22.22
N ARG A 183 -21.24 -42.65 -21.45
CA ARG A 183 -22.16 -43.74 -21.08
C ARG A 183 -23.07 -44.22 -22.21
N ARG A 184 -23.23 -43.43 -23.28
CA ARG A 184 -24.07 -43.79 -24.42
C ARG A 184 -23.32 -44.60 -25.47
N ASP A 185 -21.99 -44.55 -25.44
CA ASP A 185 -21.12 -45.33 -26.34
C ASP A 185 -20.91 -46.79 -25.87
N ASP A 186 -21.37 -47.15 -24.66
CA ASP A 186 -21.31 -48.51 -24.11
C ASP A 186 -22.57 -49.37 -24.38
N PHE A 187 -23.56 -48.86 -25.13
CA PHE A 187 -24.87 -49.52 -25.36
C PHE A 187 -25.18 -49.88 -26.83
N GLU A 188 -24.17 -50.05 -27.68
CA GLU A 188 -24.34 -50.60 -29.04
C GLU A 188 -23.59 -51.93 -29.23
#